data_AF-A0A853KE08-F1
#
_entry.id   AF-A0A853KE08-F1
#
_cell.length_a   1.000
_cell.length_b   1.000
_cell.length_c   1.000
_cell.angle_alpha   90.00
_cell.angle_beta   90.00
_cell.angle_gamma   90.00
#
_symmetry.space_group_name_H-M   'P 1'
#
loop_
_entity.id
_entity.type
_entity.pdbx_description
1 polymer ?
#
loop_
_entity_poly.entity_id
_entity_poly.type
_entity_poly.pdbx_seq_one_letter_code
_entity_poly.pdbx_strand_id
1 'polypeptide(L)'
;MNKTPWIIASILIFLGILCLFMVGSGATVRPMGSMMGPMMMFGMLWMIAFLFLAVLLLVFLYLQMKKWRERENSCRSCGQRLHREWKVCPYCGERIEKFPDR
;
A
#
# COMPACT_ATOMS: atom_id res chain seq x y z
N MET A 1 8.58 -14.81 4.42
CA MET A 1 9.30 -13.53 4.25
C MET A 1 8.44 -12.40 4.78
N ASN A 2 8.87 -11.79 5.88
CA ASN A 2 8.09 -10.81 6.63
C ASN A 2 8.07 -9.51 5.81
N LYS A 3 6.89 -9.13 5.28
CA LYS A 3 6.70 -7.91 4.45
C LYS A 3 6.47 -6.64 5.29
N THR A 4 6.35 -6.80 6.60
CA THR A 4 6.24 -5.74 7.61
C THR A 4 7.32 -4.64 7.52
N PRO A 5 8.62 -4.94 7.35
CA PRO A 5 9.65 -3.90 7.24
C PRO A 5 9.48 -2.96 6.03
N TRP A 6 9.02 -3.47 4.90
CA TRP A 6 8.78 -2.65 3.70
C TRP A 6 7.61 -1.68 3.87
N ILE A 7 6.57 -2.11 4.61
CA ILE A 7 5.41 -1.27 4.93
C ILE A 7 5.83 -0.15 5.89
N ILE A 8 6.61 -0.48 6.92
CA ILE A 8 7.10 0.51 7.90
C ILE A 8 8.01 1.55 7.23
N ALA A 9 8.91 1.13 6.32
CA ALA A 9 9.78 2.03 5.58
C ALA A 9 8.98 3.02 4.71
N SER A 10 7.93 2.55 4.03
CA SER A 10 7.09 3.42 3.19
C SER A 10 6.32 4.45 4.02
N ILE A 11 5.85 4.08 5.21
CA ILE A 11 5.16 4.99 6.13
C ILE A 11 6.12 6.07 6.65
N LEU A 12 7.34 5.69 7.06
CA LEU A 12 8.34 6.63 7.58
C LEU A 12 8.77 7.66 6.54
N ILE A 13 8.98 7.24 5.29
CA ILE A 13 9.31 8.14 4.18
C ILE A 13 8.19 9.14 3.97
N PHE A 14 6.94 8.68 4.02
CA PHE A 14 5.79 9.56 3.80
C PHE A 14 5.58 10.57 4.92
N LEU A 15 5.74 10.13 6.17
CA LEU A 15 5.70 11.01 7.34
C LEU A 15 6.79 12.09 7.28
N GLY A 16 8.01 11.72 6.85
CA GLY A 16 9.13 12.65 6.68
C GLY A 16 8.86 13.72 5.63
N ILE A 17 8.30 13.35 4.49
CA ILE A 17 7.95 14.29 3.41
C ILE A 17 6.86 15.26 3.86
N LEU A 18 5.84 14.78 4.59
CA LEU A 18 4.79 15.62 5.18
C LEU A 18 5.36 16.63 6.19
N CYS A 19 6.27 16.18 7.06
CA CYS A 19 6.94 17.07 8.02
C CYS A 19 7.80 18.14 7.32
N LEU A 20 8.56 17.78 6.29
CA LEU A 20 9.34 18.76 5.52
C LEU A 20 8.44 19.78 4.80
N PHE A 21 7.28 19.35 4.29
CA PHE A 21 6.30 20.25 3.70
C PHE A 21 5.73 21.25 4.71
N MET A 22 5.40 20.79 5.92
CA MET A 22 4.95 21.65 7.03
C MET A 22 6.01 22.69 7.43
N VAL A 23 7.28 22.30 7.48
CA VAL A 23 8.39 23.23 7.79
C VAL A 23 8.63 24.23 6.66
N GLY A 24 8.58 23.76 5.40
CA GLY A 24 8.78 24.62 4.22
C GLY A 24 7.67 25.66 4.03
N SER A 25 6.46 25.38 4.51
CA SER A 25 5.33 26.32 4.45
C SER A 25 5.25 27.27 5.66
N GLY A 26 6.08 27.08 6.70
CA GLY A 26 6.11 27.90 7.90
C GLY A 26 7.06 29.12 7.88
N ALA A 27 7.82 29.35 6.80
CA ALA A 27 8.95 30.28 6.81
C ALA A 27 8.75 31.63 6.07
N THR A 28 7.51 32.05 5.76
CA THR A 28 7.26 33.41 5.24
C THR A 28 6.30 34.19 6.12
N VAL A 29 6.85 34.74 7.20
CA VAL A 29 6.26 35.89 7.87
C VAL A 29 6.55 37.12 6.99
N ARG A 30 5.48 37.83 6.58
CA ARG A 30 5.37 39.21 6.01
C ARG A 30 5.09 39.32 4.49
N PRO A 31 4.51 40.45 4.04
CA PRO A 31 3.34 41.17 4.55
C PRO A 31 2.25 41.33 3.45
N MET A 32 1.10 41.87 3.84
CA MET A 32 -0.14 42.06 3.07
C MET A 32 0.09 42.74 1.71
N GLY A 33 -0.29 42.08 0.59
CA GLY A 33 -0.16 42.71 -0.74
C GLY A 33 -0.75 42.01 -1.96
N SER A 34 -1.33 40.81 -1.87
CA SER A 34 -2.07 40.22 -3.01
C SER A 34 -3.19 39.29 -2.54
N MET A 35 -4.43 39.76 -2.65
CA MET A 35 -5.66 39.10 -2.19
C MET A 35 -6.18 38.04 -3.18
N MET A 36 -5.29 37.15 -3.65
CA MET A 36 -5.59 35.89 -4.35
C MET A 36 -4.49 34.90 -3.93
N GLY A 37 -4.45 34.27 -2.76
CA GLY A 37 -5.43 33.91 -1.75
C GLY A 37 -4.99 32.52 -1.26
N PRO A 38 -4.70 32.29 0.03
CA PRO A 38 -4.14 31.03 0.54
C PRO A 38 -4.96 29.77 0.17
N MET A 39 -6.23 29.94 -0.18
CA MET A 39 -7.13 28.88 -0.67
C MET A 39 -6.58 28.05 -1.84
N MET A 40 -5.86 28.64 -2.81
CA MET A 40 -5.34 27.88 -3.96
C MET A 40 -4.12 27.03 -3.60
N MET A 41 -3.29 27.49 -2.67
CA MET A 41 -2.12 26.75 -2.19
C MET A 41 -2.54 25.54 -1.36
N PHE A 42 -3.50 25.73 -0.45
CA PHE A 42 -4.09 24.63 0.31
C PHE A 42 -4.80 23.63 -0.61
N GLY A 43 -5.53 24.10 -1.64
CA GLY A 43 -6.22 23.23 -2.59
C GLY A 43 -5.27 22.33 -3.40
N MET A 44 -4.14 22.87 -3.88
CA MET A 44 -3.18 22.09 -4.68
C MET A 44 -2.45 21.04 -3.82
N LEU A 45 -2.07 21.38 -2.59
CA LEU A 45 -1.47 20.43 -1.65
C LEU A 45 -2.44 19.31 -1.28
N TRP A 46 -3.72 19.65 -1.11
CA TRP A 46 -4.75 18.65 -0.80
C TRP A 46 -4.97 17.69 -1.97
N MET A 47 -4.95 18.18 -3.20
CA MET A 47 -5.01 17.34 -4.41
C MET A 47 -3.81 16.38 -4.49
N ILE A 48 -2.60 16.87 -4.25
CA ILE A 48 -1.39 16.04 -4.26
C ILE A 48 -1.44 15.00 -3.14
N ALA A 49 -1.84 15.39 -1.93
CA ALA A 49 -2.00 14.47 -0.81
C ALA A 49 -3.07 13.41 -1.09
N PHE A 50 -4.21 13.79 -1.68
CA PHE A 50 -5.28 12.87 -2.04
C PHE A 50 -4.85 11.88 -3.13
N LEU A 51 -4.14 12.35 -4.16
CA LEU A 51 -3.56 11.49 -5.19
C LEU A 51 -2.55 10.50 -4.59
N PHE A 52 -1.67 10.96 -3.70
CA PHE A 52 -0.72 10.07 -3.05
C PHE A 52 -1.43 9.02 -2.18
N LEU A 53 -2.44 9.42 -1.41
CA LEU A 53 -3.24 8.53 -0.59
C LEU A 53 -4.00 7.50 -1.45
N ALA A 54 -4.54 7.92 -2.60
CA ALA A 54 -5.17 7.03 -3.57
C ALA A 54 -4.17 6.02 -4.16
N VAL A 55 -2.95 6.44 -4.51
CA VAL A 55 -1.88 5.54 -4.98
C VAL A 55 -1.45 4.57 -3.88
N LEU A 56 -1.30 5.02 -2.62
CA LEU A 56 -1.01 4.14 -1.50
C LEU A 56 -2.12 3.09 -1.30
N LEU A 57 -3.39 3.48 -1.40
CA LEU A 57 -4.53 2.57 -1.33
C LEU A 57 -4.46 1.52 -2.46
N LEU A 58 -4.21 1.94 -3.70
CA LEU A 58 -4.07 1.02 -4.83
C LEU A 58 -2.90 0.04 -4.65
N VAL A 59 -1.75 0.54 -4.20
CA VAL A 59 -0.58 -0.32 -3.90
C VAL A 59 -0.91 -1.28 -2.76
N PHE A 60 -1.59 -0.81 -1.71
CA PHE A 60 -2.00 -1.67 -0.59
C PHE A 60 -2.98 -2.75 -1.04
N LEU A 61 -4.00 -2.41 -1.84
CA LEU A 61 -4.94 -3.37 -2.43
C LEU A 61 -4.22 -4.38 -3.33
N TYR A 62 -3.27 -3.91 -4.15
CA TYR A 62 -2.45 -4.78 -4.99
C TYR A 62 -1.59 -5.74 -4.17
N LEU A 63 -0.98 -5.25 -3.08
CA LEU A 63 -0.20 -6.09 -2.17
C LEU A 63 -1.05 -7.09 -1.42
N GLN A 64 -2.26 -6.71 -1.01
CA GLN A 64 -3.24 -7.62 -0.44
C GLN A 64 -3.57 -8.71 -1.46
N MET A 65 -4.02 -8.35 -2.67
CA MET A 65 -4.30 -9.31 -3.73
C MET A 65 -3.12 -10.27 -3.99
N LYS A 66 -1.89 -9.76 -4.04
CA LYS A 66 -0.68 -10.57 -4.19
C LYS A 66 -0.44 -11.52 -3.02
N LYS A 67 -0.65 -11.08 -1.78
CA LYS A 67 -0.46 -11.90 -0.57
C LYS A 67 -1.48 -13.03 -0.46
N TRP A 68 -2.72 -12.78 -0.88
CA TRP A 68 -3.75 -13.82 -0.93
C TRP A 68 -3.41 -14.88 -1.96
N ARG A 69 -2.98 -14.43 -3.15
CA ARG A 69 -2.49 -15.29 -4.22
C ARG A 69 -1.25 -16.12 -3.86
N GLU A 70 -0.42 -15.67 -2.91
CA GLU A 70 0.70 -16.46 -2.36
C GLU A 70 0.22 -17.51 -1.34
N ARG A 71 -0.78 -17.22 -0.51
CA ARG A 71 -1.34 -18.18 0.47
C ARG A 71 -2.06 -19.36 -0.19
N GLU A 72 -2.68 -19.13 -1.34
CA GLU A 72 -3.28 -20.18 -2.17
C GLU A 72 -2.26 -21.24 -2.64
N ASN A 73 -0.98 -20.86 -2.78
CA ASN A 73 0.04 -21.72 -3.38
C ASN A 73 0.81 -22.56 -2.35
N SER A 74 0.28 -22.79 -1.14
CA SER A 74 0.97 -23.57 -0.10
C SER A 74 0.04 -24.64 0.46
N CYS A 75 0.49 -25.89 0.50
CA CYS A 75 -0.28 -26.99 1.08
C CYS A 75 -0.38 -26.81 2.59
N ARG A 76 -1.60 -26.90 3.16
CA ARG A 76 -1.79 -26.82 4.62
C ARG A 76 -1.27 -28.06 5.37
N SER A 77 -1.30 -29.24 4.74
CA SER A 77 -0.88 -30.49 5.41
C SER A 77 0.63 -30.71 5.36
N CYS A 78 1.31 -30.40 4.25
CA CYS A 78 2.76 -30.65 4.12
C CYS A 78 3.63 -29.39 3.98
N GLY A 79 3.04 -28.20 3.86
CA GLY A 79 3.78 -26.94 3.72
C GLY A 79 4.47 -26.74 2.36
N GLN A 80 4.35 -27.68 1.43
CA GLN A 80 4.96 -27.58 0.10
C GLN A 80 4.25 -26.55 -0.79
N ARG A 81 5.02 -25.94 -1.71
CA ARG A 81 4.45 -25.01 -2.70
C ARG A 81 3.58 -25.80 -3.69
N LEU A 82 2.32 -25.42 -3.77
CA LEU A 82 1.32 -25.97 -4.67
C LEU A 82 1.19 -25.08 -5.91
N HIS A 83 1.15 -25.73 -7.07
CA HIS A 83 0.78 -25.05 -8.31
C HIS A 83 -0.73 -24.81 -8.34
N ARG A 84 -1.16 -23.67 -8.87
CA ARG A 84 -2.59 -23.27 -8.92
C ARG A 84 -3.50 -24.19 -9.70
N GLU A 85 -2.97 -25.14 -10.45
CA GLU A 85 -3.76 -26.06 -11.26
C GLU A 85 -4.01 -27.39 -10.55
N TRP A 86 -3.26 -27.68 -9.49
CA TRP A 86 -3.37 -28.96 -8.79
C TRP A 86 -4.64 -29.01 -7.93
N LYS A 87 -5.37 -30.13 -8.01
CA LYS A 87 -6.56 -30.41 -7.19
C LYS A 87 -6.23 -31.26 -5.96
N VAL A 88 -5.09 -31.94 -6.01
CA VAL A 88 -4.57 -32.83 -4.96
C VAL A 88 -3.08 -32.57 -4.84
N CYS A 89 -2.55 -32.53 -3.62
CA CYS A 89 -1.13 -32.34 -3.38
C CYS A 89 -0.36 -33.62 -3.76
N PRO A 90 0.63 -33.58 -4.68
CA PRO A 90 1.37 -34.77 -5.08
C PRO A 90 2.33 -35.29 -4.00
N TYR A 91 2.66 -34.46 -2.99
CA TYR A 91 3.60 -34.82 -1.93
C TYR A 91 2.95 -35.56 -0.76
N CYS A 92 1.70 -35.23 -0.43
CA CYS A 92 1.00 -35.79 0.74
C CYS A 92 -0.38 -36.39 0.43
N GLY A 93 -0.88 -36.25 -0.80
CA GLY A 93 -2.20 -36.78 -1.19
C GLY A 93 -3.40 -35.97 -0.68
N GLU A 94 -3.18 -34.87 0.03
CA GLU A 94 -4.26 -34.03 0.57
C GLU A 94 -5.04 -33.32 -0.56
N ARG A 95 -6.37 -33.30 -0.46
CA ARG A 95 -7.22 -32.58 -1.41
C ARG A 95 -7.10 -31.07 -1.16
N ILE A 96 -6.84 -30.32 -2.22
CA ILE A 96 -6.69 -28.86 -2.14
C ILE A 96 -8.09 -28.28 -2.33
N GLU A 97 -8.72 -27.85 -1.24
CA GLU A 97 -9.93 -27.05 -1.29
C GLU A 97 -9.58 -25.66 -1.82
N LYS A 98 -9.62 -25.49 -3.15
CA LYS A 98 -9.62 -24.16 -3.76
C LYS A 98 -10.96 -23.52 -3.44
N PHE A 99 -10.94 -22.31 -2.90
CA PHE A 99 -12.15 -21.50 -2.83
C PHE A 99 -12.65 -21.30 -4.28
N PRO A 100 -13.94 -21.54 -4.58
CA PRO A 100 -14.45 -21.36 -5.93
C PRO A 100 -14.35 -19.88 -6.29
N ASP A 101 -13.53 -19.58 -7.30
CA ASP A 101 -13.60 -18.33 -8.05
C ASP A 101 -15.02 -18.24 -8.65
N ARG A 102 -15.92 -17.48 -8.00
CA ARG A 102 -17.25 -17.13 -8.52
C ARG A 102 -17.34 -15.62 -8.65
#